data_AF-A0A3R6TNM9-F1
#
_entry.id   AF-A0A3R6TNM9-F1
#
_cell.length_a   1.000
_cell.length_b   1.000
_cell.length_c   1.000
_cell.angle_alpha   90.00
_cell.angle_beta   90.00
_cell.angle_gamma   90.00
#
_symmetry.space_group_name_H-M   'P 1'
#
loop_
_entity.id
_entity.type
_entity.pdbx_description
1 polymer ?
#
loop_
_entity_poly.entity_id
_entity_poly.type
_entity_poly.pdbx_seq_one_letter_code
_entity_poly.pdbx_strand_id
1 'polypeptide(L)'
;MREILVINALNERDLLRDRIFQQIGKMRFVDYKKQCEERTAGMLMEEKAFCEKVKSDFQSFQDLIRNYDEIDAAIVASNATTIIKTKYGEYTVAAAIAQKQRLKVSSERENIRRTPLFDDSRTIKGDFETEAIQLMQNQMVEVMEKVKKAQTSLEASAEEMRNSILGSDKAKKDAASMAVVDEYLKTNRYKLVDPLNLTEKLAQMKTDRDALYSELDTAIKISNATTKIQVNF
;
A
#
# COMPACT_ATOMS: atom_id res chain seq x y z
N MET A 1 -4.93 8.98 -36.91
CA MET A 1 -5.95 8.55 -35.94
C MET A 1 -6.10 7.06 -35.99
N ARG A 2 -5.43 6.37 -35.08
CA ARG A 2 -5.54 4.92 -34.88
C ARG A 2 -6.42 4.67 -33.66
N GLU A 3 -7.40 3.78 -33.79
CA GLU A 3 -8.23 3.34 -32.68
C GLU A 3 -7.61 2.09 -32.05
N ILE A 4 -7.33 2.13 -30.75
CA ILE A 4 -6.72 1.02 -30.01
C ILE A 4 -7.44 0.80 -28.68
N LEU A 5 -7.48 -0.45 -28.20
CA LEU A 5 -7.99 -0.75 -26.87
C LEU A 5 -7.04 -0.20 -25.79
N VAL A 6 -7.58 0.25 -24.66
CA VAL A 6 -6.77 0.76 -23.53
C VAL A 6 -5.74 -0.27 -23.07
N ILE A 7 -6.10 -1.56 -23.01
CA ILE A 7 -5.15 -2.63 -22.66
C ILE A 7 -3.97 -2.72 -23.65
N ASN A 8 -4.24 -2.56 -24.94
CA ASN A 8 -3.19 -2.58 -25.96
C ASN A 8 -2.35 -1.30 -25.89
N ALA A 9 -2.98 -0.16 -25.62
CA ALA A 9 -2.29 1.12 -25.42
C ALA A 9 -1.34 1.07 -24.21
N LEU A 10 -1.75 0.44 -23.10
CA LEU A 10 -0.90 0.24 -21.93
C LEU A 10 0.33 -0.62 -22.27
N ASN A 11 0.14 -1.73 -22.97
CA ASN A 11 1.24 -2.58 -23.41
C ASN A 11 2.18 -1.83 -24.38
N GLU A 12 1.63 -1.08 -25.34
CA GLU A 12 2.41 -0.30 -26.30
C GLU A 12 3.22 0.81 -25.61
N ARG A 13 2.61 1.50 -24.63
CA ARG A 13 3.29 2.49 -23.80
C ARG A 13 4.46 1.89 -23.02
N ASP A 14 4.26 0.72 -22.41
CA ASP A 14 5.30 0.05 -21.63
C ASP A 14 6.44 -0.46 -22.53
N LEU A 15 6.13 -0.96 -23.73
CA LEU A 15 7.13 -1.32 -24.73
C LEU A 15 7.93 -0.10 -25.24
N LEU A 16 7.26 1.03 -25.48
CA LEU A 16 7.92 2.28 -25.85
C LEU A 16 8.84 2.76 -24.75
N ARG A 17 8.39 2.70 -23.48
CA ARG A 17 9.22 3.03 -22.32
C ARG A 17 10.50 2.19 -22.30
N ASP A 18 10.40 0.88 -22.43
CA ASP A 18 11.56 -0.01 -22.44
C ASP A 18 12.49 0.29 -23.62
N ARG A 19 11.92 0.55 -24.81
CA ARG A 19 12.68 0.91 -26.01
C ARG A 19 13.43 2.23 -25.84
N ILE A 20 12.80 3.24 -25.24
CA ILE A 20 13.41 4.54 -24.91
C ILE A 20 14.61 4.32 -23.97
N PHE A 21 14.43 3.54 -22.89
CA PHE A 21 15.54 3.24 -21.97
C PHE A 21 16.68 2.45 -22.63
N GLN A 22 16.36 1.49 -23.51
CA GLN A 22 17.37 0.78 -24.28
C GLN A 22 18.14 1.69 -25.24
N GLN A 23 17.46 2.65 -25.87
CA GLN A 23 18.10 3.62 -26.77
C GLN A 23 18.99 4.59 -25.98
N ILE A 24 18.53 5.09 -24.83
CA ILE A 24 19.34 5.91 -23.91
C ILE A 24 20.64 5.18 -23.53
N GLY A 25 20.54 3.89 -23.21
CA GLY A 25 21.73 3.09 -22.83
C GLY A 25 22.75 2.88 -23.96
N LYS A 26 22.34 3.02 -25.22
CA LYS A 26 23.20 2.79 -26.41
C LYS A 26 23.67 4.08 -27.07
N MET A 27 22.94 5.17 -26.89
CA MET A 27 23.27 6.45 -27.51
C MET A 27 24.57 7.02 -26.95
N ARG A 28 25.43 7.50 -27.85
CA ARG A 28 26.56 8.35 -27.48
C ARG A 28 26.40 9.69 -28.16
N PHE A 29 26.17 10.73 -27.36
CA PHE A 29 25.96 12.09 -27.84
C PHE A 29 27.25 12.83 -28.20
N VAL A 30 28.37 12.41 -27.60
CA VAL A 30 29.67 13.07 -27.72
C VAL A 30 30.75 12.00 -27.87
N ASP A 31 31.74 12.30 -28.70
CA ASP A 31 32.97 11.54 -28.87
C ASP A 31 34.15 12.53 -28.92
N TYR A 32 35.37 12.05 -28.68
CA TYR A 32 36.59 12.87 -28.73
C TYR A 32 37.45 12.45 -29.93
N LYS A 33 38.21 13.40 -30.49
CA LYS A 33 39.19 13.13 -31.55
C LYS A 33 40.49 13.88 -31.29
N LYS A 34 41.61 13.30 -31.71
CA LYS A 34 42.88 14.02 -31.77
C LYS A 34 42.85 14.95 -32.98
N GLN A 35 43.38 16.16 -32.85
CA GLN A 35 43.29 17.17 -33.92
C GLN A 35 43.99 16.77 -35.23
N CYS A 36 44.96 15.85 -35.15
CA CYS A 36 45.66 15.28 -36.31
C CYS A 36 44.94 14.07 -36.94
N GLU A 37 43.84 13.59 -36.36
CA GLU A 37 43.12 12.39 -36.81
C GLU A 37 41.76 12.76 -37.42
N GLU A 38 41.41 12.11 -38.52
CA GLU A 38 40.13 12.33 -39.22
C GLU A 38 38.95 11.59 -38.56
N ARG A 39 39.22 10.63 -37.66
CA ARG A 39 38.22 9.75 -37.06
C ARG A 39 38.06 10.00 -35.56
N THR A 40 36.86 9.76 -35.05
CA THR A 40 36.58 9.82 -33.61
C THR A 40 37.15 8.60 -32.89
N ALA A 41 37.63 8.78 -31.66
CA ALA A 41 38.36 7.76 -30.92
C ALA A 41 37.47 6.64 -30.38
N GLY A 42 36.21 6.94 -30.04
CA GLY A 42 35.26 5.95 -29.51
C GLY A 42 34.53 5.16 -30.60
N MET A 43 33.94 5.84 -31.58
CA MET A 43 33.11 5.25 -32.64
C MET A 43 33.89 4.91 -33.92
N LEU A 44 35.13 5.39 -34.07
CA LEU A 44 35.97 5.19 -35.28
C LEU A 44 35.29 5.68 -36.57
N MET A 45 34.46 6.73 -36.48
CA MET A 45 33.75 7.31 -37.62
C MET A 45 34.33 8.68 -37.99
N GLU A 46 34.15 9.09 -39.24
CA GLU A 46 34.45 10.46 -39.68
C GLU A 46 33.54 11.46 -38.95
N GLU A 47 34.06 12.64 -38.61
CA GLU A 47 33.35 13.65 -37.82
C GLU A 47 31.96 14.00 -38.38
N LYS A 48 31.86 14.17 -39.72
CA LYS A 48 30.58 14.49 -40.38
C LYS A 48 29.57 13.35 -40.24
N ALA A 49 30.00 12.12 -40.48
CA ALA A 49 29.16 10.92 -40.35
C ALA A 49 28.69 10.70 -38.90
N PHE A 50 29.55 11.01 -37.91
CA PHE A 50 29.18 10.97 -36.51
C PHE A 50 28.11 12.01 -36.18
N CYS A 51 28.29 13.27 -36.61
CA CYS A 51 27.30 14.33 -36.37
C CYS A 51 25.93 14.04 -37.00
N GLU A 52 25.90 13.51 -38.23
CA GLU A 52 24.65 13.12 -38.91
C GLU A 52 23.97 11.97 -38.20
N LYS A 53 24.73 10.95 -37.79
CA LYS A 53 24.21 9.82 -37.02
C LYS A 53 23.60 10.26 -35.69
N VAL A 54 24.30 11.09 -34.92
CA VAL A 54 23.79 11.59 -33.63
C VAL A 54 22.52 12.42 -33.82
N LYS A 55 22.45 13.28 -34.85
CA LYS A 55 21.23 14.05 -35.16
C LYS A 55 20.06 13.15 -35.52
N SER A 56 20.29 12.13 -36.35
CA SER A 56 19.27 11.15 -36.75
C SER A 56 18.78 10.32 -35.55
N ASP A 57 19.71 9.81 -34.74
CA ASP A 57 19.40 9.04 -33.53
C ASP A 57 18.61 9.90 -32.53
N PHE A 58 18.95 11.18 -32.38
CA PHE A 58 18.24 12.12 -31.52
C PHE A 58 16.83 12.44 -32.04
N GLN A 59 16.65 12.63 -33.34
CA GLN A 59 15.32 12.81 -33.92
C GLN A 59 14.42 11.60 -33.68
N SER A 60 14.95 10.40 -33.93
CA SER A 60 14.26 9.13 -33.63
C SER A 60 13.89 9.00 -32.15
N PHE A 61 14.78 9.42 -31.26
CA PHE A 61 14.52 9.45 -29.81
C PHE A 61 13.40 10.43 -29.44
N GLN A 62 13.39 11.64 -30.02
CA GLN A 62 12.32 12.61 -29.82
C GLN A 62 10.97 12.10 -30.33
N ASP A 63 10.95 11.43 -31.49
CA ASP A 63 9.74 10.84 -32.05
C ASP A 63 9.17 9.74 -31.13
N LEU A 64 10.05 8.91 -30.53
CA LEU A 64 9.61 7.90 -29.55
C LEU A 64 8.99 8.53 -28.29
N ILE A 65 9.56 9.63 -27.78
CA ILE A 65 8.99 10.35 -26.64
C ILE A 65 7.63 10.93 -27.00
N ARG A 66 7.51 11.60 -28.16
CA ARG A 66 6.23 12.16 -28.61
C ARG A 66 5.14 11.08 -28.69
N ASN A 67 5.46 9.93 -29.27
CA ASN A 67 4.51 8.82 -29.36
C ASN A 67 4.12 8.29 -27.97
N TYR A 68 5.06 8.22 -27.03
CA TYR A 68 4.77 7.85 -25.64
C TYR A 68 3.81 8.86 -24.97
N ASP A 69 4.11 10.15 -25.07
CA ASP A 69 3.31 11.22 -24.46
C ASP A 69 1.89 11.26 -25.03
N GLU A 70 1.74 11.04 -26.35
CA GLU A 70 0.42 10.98 -27.00
C GLU A 70 -0.41 9.79 -26.52
N ILE A 71 0.19 8.60 -26.37
CA ILE A 71 -0.52 7.44 -25.82
C ILE A 71 -0.90 7.70 -24.36
N ASP A 72 0.02 8.20 -23.54
CA ASP A 72 -0.23 8.40 -22.11
C ASP A 72 -1.32 9.46 -21.89
N ALA A 73 -1.28 10.57 -22.63
CA ALA A 73 -2.32 11.59 -22.60
C ALA A 73 -3.71 11.03 -23.00
N ALA A 74 -3.77 10.21 -24.04
CA ALA A 74 -5.01 9.57 -24.48
C ALA A 74 -5.56 8.58 -23.42
N ILE A 75 -4.68 7.80 -22.78
CA ILE A 75 -5.06 6.90 -21.68
C ILE A 75 -5.60 7.70 -20.49
N VAL A 76 -4.91 8.77 -20.08
CA VAL A 76 -5.33 9.60 -18.94
C VAL A 76 -6.69 10.26 -19.23
N ALA A 77 -6.90 10.79 -20.43
CA ALA A 77 -8.19 11.37 -20.84
C ALA A 77 -9.33 10.33 -20.82
N SER A 78 -9.06 9.12 -21.31
CA SER A 78 -10.02 8.01 -21.25
C SER A 78 -10.33 7.61 -19.81
N ASN A 79 -9.32 7.55 -18.94
CA ASN A 79 -9.50 7.18 -17.54
C ASN A 79 -10.27 8.23 -16.74
N ALA A 80 -10.14 9.51 -17.11
CA ALA A 80 -10.87 10.59 -16.47
C ALA A 80 -12.37 10.61 -16.84
N THR A 81 -12.73 10.11 -18.01
CA THR A 81 -14.10 10.15 -18.55
C THR A 81 -14.89 8.85 -18.34
N THR A 82 -14.19 7.71 -18.29
CA THR A 82 -14.83 6.41 -18.16
C THR A 82 -15.29 6.17 -16.72
N ILE A 83 -16.54 5.72 -16.55
CA ILE A 83 -17.15 5.45 -15.24
C ILE A 83 -17.26 3.94 -15.01
N ILE A 84 -16.83 3.50 -13.84
CA ILE A 84 -16.96 2.15 -13.32
C ILE A 84 -18.04 2.16 -12.23
N LYS A 85 -18.95 1.19 -12.30
CA LYS A 85 -19.95 0.95 -11.25
C LYS A 85 -19.47 -0.19 -10.35
N THR A 86 -19.35 0.09 -9.06
CA THR A 86 -19.06 -0.91 -8.02
C THR A 86 -20.19 -0.93 -6.99
N LYS A 87 -20.20 -1.94 -6.11
CA LYS A 87 -21.11 -2.01 -4.96
C LYS A 87 -20.98 -0.81 -4.02
N TYR A 88 -19.82 -0.17 -4.01
CA TYR A 88 -19.48 0.94 -3.12
C TYR A 88 -19.75 2.32 -3.74
N GLY A 89 -20.12 2.37 -5.02
CA GLY A 89 -20.45 3.60 -5.73
C GLY A 89 -19.96 3.62 -7.18
N GLU A 90 -20.23 4.74 -7.83
CA GLU A 90 -19.74 5.04 -9.17
C GLU A 90 -18.44 5.84 -9.07
N TYR A 91 -17.40 5.38 -9.77
CA TYR A 91 -16.07 5.99 -9.77
C TYR A 91 -15.60 6.21 -11.19
N THR A 92 -14.87 7.28 -11.46
CA THR A 92 -14.07 7.33 -12.69
C THR A 92 -12.94 6.29 -12.61
N VAL A 93 -12.48 5.78 -13.75
CA VAL A 93 -11.33 4.85 -13.77
C VAL A 93 -10.11 5.48 -13.08
N ALA A 94 -9.89 6.78 -13.28
CA ALA A 94 -8.84 7.53 -12.60
C ALA A 94 -9.00 7.54 -11.07
N ALA A 95 -10.21 7.80 -10.56
CA ALA A 95 -10.50 7.76 -9.13
C ALA A 95 -10.34 6.33 -8.56
N ALA A 96 -10.81 5.32 -9.29
CA ALA A 96 -10.68 3.91 -8.93
C ALA A 96 -9.20 3.48 -8.87
N ILE A 97 -8.35 3.91 -9.81
CA ILE A 97 -6.91 3.64 -9.80
C ILE A 97 -6.24 4.32 -8.58
N ALA A 98 -6.56 5.58 -8.30
CA ALA A 98 -6.00 6.29 -7.16
C ALA A 98 -6.40 5.62 -5.83
N GLN A 99 -7.68 5.22 -5.71
CA GLN A 99 -8.17 4.49 -4.55
C GLN A 99 -7.54 3.11 -4.41
N LYS A 100 -7.39 2.36 -5.50
CA LYS A 100 -6.69 1.07 -5.52
C LYS A 100 -5.23 1.22 -5.10
N GLN A 101 -4.51 2.22 -5.61
CA GLN A 101 -3.10 2.45 -5.28
C GLN A 101 -2.92 2.77 -3.80
N ARG A 102 -3.83 3.58 -3.25
CA ARG A 102 -3.93 3.85 -1.81
C ARG A 102 -4.04 2.53 -1.04
N LEU A 103 -5.09 1.75 -1.31
CA LEU A 103 -5.36 0.45 -0.68
C LEU A 103 -4.21 -0.57 -0.81
N LYS A 104 -3.48 -0.56 -1.93
CA LYS A 104 -2.33 -1.46 -2.16
C LYS A 104 -1.15 -1.16 -1.21
N VAL A 105 -0.76 0.12 -1.10
CA VAL A 105 0.37 0.57 -0.26
C VAL A 105 0.14 0.19 1.21
N SER A 106 -1.11 0.14 1.63
CA SER A 106 -1.50 -0.32 2.96
C SER A 106 -1.26 -1.80 3.22
N SER A 107 -1.50 -2.68 2.23
CA SER A 107 -1.31 -4.13 2.37
C SER A 107 0.16 -4.54 2.39
N GLU A 108 1.01 -3.87 1.61
CA GLU A 108 2.45 -4.17 1.52
C GLU A 108 3.20 -3.78 2.81
N ARG A 109 2.69 -2.83 3.61
CA ARG A 109 3.25 -2.47 4.93
C ARG A 109 3.12 -3.54 5.99
N GLU A 110 2.05 -4.34 5.95
CA GLU A 110 1.84 -5.42 6.92
C GLU A 110 2.98 -6.46 6.82
N ASN A 111 3.61 -6.57 5.65
CA ASN A 111 4.80 -7.40 5.43
C ASN A 111 6.14 -6.71 5.78
N ILE A 112 6.25 -5.39 5.59
CA ILE A 112 7.52 -4.64 5.79
C ILE A 112 7.80 -4.31 7.27
N ARG A 113 6.78 -4.26 8.14
CA ARG A 113 6.96 -4.06 9.59
C ARG A 113 7.71 -5.21 10.31
N ARG A 114 8.12 -6.27 9.60
CA ARG A 114 8.98 -7.34 10.13
C ARG A 114 10.48 -7.09 10.02
N THR A 115 10.93 -6.02 9.36
CA THR A 115 12.36 -5.69 9.24
C THR A 115 12.68 -4.37 9.94
N PRO A 116 13.36 -4.40 11.10
CA PRO A 116 13.71 -3.20 11.86
C PRO A 116 15.08 -2.69 11.40
N LEU A 117 15.19 -2.16 10.18
CA LEU A 117 16.44 -1.53 9.74
C LEU A 117 16.15 -0.44 8.69
N PHE A 118 16.44 0.80 9.09
CA PHE A 118 16.61 2.04 8.31
C PHE A 118 15.42 3.01 8.13
N ASP A 119 15.64 4.17 8.76
CA ASP A 119 15.25 5.55 8.40
C ASP A 119 13.82 6.04 8.73
N ASP A 120 13.77 6.83 9.82
CA ASP A 120 12.63 7.50 10.44
C ASP A 120 12.10 8.71 9.61
N SER A 121 12.75 9.05 8.49
CA SER A 121 12.46 10.26 7.71
C SER A 121 11.58 10.06 6.47
N ARG A 122 11.24 8.81 6.12
CA ARG A 122 10.31 8.49 5.03
C ARG A 122 9.24 7.50 5.46
N THR A 123 8.63 7.75 6.62
CA THR A 123 7.31 7.19 6.93
C THR A 123 6.31 7.82 5.94
N ILE A 124 6.24 7.23 4.74
CA ILE A 124 5.09 7.38 3.85
C ILE A 124 3.89 7.22 4.80
N LYS A 125 2.97 8.17 4.91
CA LYS A 125 1.81 7.99 5.79
C LYS A 125 0.94 6.87 5.22
N GLY A 126 0.48 5.94 6.06
CA GLY A 126 -0.43 4.88 5.62
C GLY A 126 -1.78 5.46 5.24
N ASP A 127 -2.65 4.65 4.64
CA ASP A 127 -4.03 5.09 4.43
C ASP A 127 -4.75 5.31 5.74
N PHE A 128 -5.71 6.23 5.74
CA PHE A 128 -6.52 6.55 6.92
C PHE A 128 -7.12 5.31 7.59
N GLU A 129 -7.67 4.39 6.79
CA GLU A 129 -8.28 3.16 7.29
C GLU A 129 -7.26 2.21 7.92
N THR A 130 -6.06 2.10 7.34
CA THR A 130 -5.01 1.21 7.86
C THR A 130 -4.42 1.75 9.15
N GLU A 131 -4.19 3.06 9.23
CA GLU A 131 -3.75 3.68 10.49
C GLU A 131 -4.84 3.59 11.56
N ALA A 132 -6.12 3.73 11.20
CA ALA A 132 -7.23 3.54 12.13
C ALA A 132 -7.32 2.10 12.63
N ILE A 133 -7.23 1.11 11.74
CA ILE A 133 -7.21 -0.32 12.08
C ILE A 133 -6.05 -0.61 13.04
N GLN A 134 -4.84 -0.10 12.75
CA GLN A 134 -3.68 -0.30 13.60
C GLN A 134 -3.87 0.35 14.97
N LEU A 135 -4.38 1.58 15.03
CA LEU A 135 -4.63 2.27 16.28
C LEU A 135 -5.63 1.50 17.14
N MET A 136 -6.75 1.08 16.55
CA MET A 136 -7.78 0.28 17.22
C MET A 136 -7.22 -1.06 17.73
N GLN A 137 -6.40 -1.75 16.93
CA GLN A 137 -5.73 -2.99 17.34
C GLN A 137 -4.77 -2.76 18.51
N ASN A 138 -3.95 -1.71 18.44
CA ASN A 138 -3.00 -1.37 19.50
C ASN A 138 -3.72 -1.02 20.80
N GLN A 139 -4.79 -0.22 20.73
CA GLN A 139 -5.62 0.13 21.89
C GLN A 139 -6.28 -1.11 22.49
N MET A 140 -6.80 -2.02 21.66
CA MET A 140 -7.39 -3.27 22.12
C MET A 140 -6.36 -4.09 22.90
N VAL A 141 -5.16 -4.30 22.34
CA VAL A 141 -4.08 -5.06 23.00
C VAL A 141 -3.65 -4.38 24.29
N GLU A 142 -3.39 -3.08 24.28
CA GLU A 142 -2.92 -2.34 25.45
C GLU A 142 -3.95 -2.36 26.60
N VAL A 143 -5.22 -2.10 26.28
CA VAL A 143 -6.29 -2.12 27.30
C VAL A 143 -6.53 -3.53 27.81
N MET A 144 -6.51 -4.55 26.95
CA MET A 144 -6.61 -5.95 27.39
C MET A 144 -5.45 -6.35 28.32
N GLU A 145 -4.22 -5.92 28.03
CA GLU A 145 -3.08 -6.15 28.92
C GLU A 145 -3.24 -5.44 30.26
N LYS A 146 -3.71 -4.19 30.27
CA LYS A 146 -3.98 -3.44 31.51
C LYS A 146 -5.09 -4.10 32.34
N VAL A 147 -6.19 -4.51 31.71
CA VAL A 147 -7.28 -5.24 32.36
C VAL A 147 -6.77 -6.56 32.93
N LYS A 148 -5.97 -7.32 32.16
CA LYS A 148 -5.39 -8.58 32.65
C LYS A 148 -4.47 -8.36 33.85
N LYS A 149 -3.60 -7.35 33.81
CA LYS A 149 -2.72 -6.99 34.94
C LYS A 149 -3.52 -6.57 36.18
N ALA A 150 -4.52 -5.72 36.00
CA ALA A 150 -5.41 -5.28 37.08
C ALA A 150 -6.19 -6.45 37.69
N GLN A 151 -6.67 -7.38 36.84
CA GLN A 151 -7.35 -8.60 37.25
C GLN A 151 -6.43 -9.54 38.04
N THR A 152 -5.19 -9.78 37.56
CA THR A 152 -4.21 -10.59 38.29
C THR A 152 -3.81 -9.97 39.63
N SER A 153 -3.72 -8.64 39.71
CA SER A 153 -3.44 -7.95 40.96
C SER A 153 -4.60 -8.07 41.95
N LEU A 154 -5.84 -7.97 41.46
CA LEU A 154 -7.03 -8.16 42.29
C LEU A 154 -7.11 -9.58 42.84
N GLU A 155 -6.81 -10.58 41.99
CA GLU A 155 -6.74 -11.99 42.38
C GLU A 155 -5.64 -12.24 43.41
N ALA A 156 -4.44 -11.67 43.23
CA ALA A 156 -3.36 -11.74 44.21
C ALA A 156 -3.75 -11.11 45.56
N SER A 157 -4.38 -9.93 45.56
CA SER A 157 -4.88 -9.30 46.79
C SER A 157 -5.99 -10.11 47.47
N ALA A 158 -6.85 -10.77 46.68
CA ALA A 158 -7.87 -11.67 47.22
C ALA A 158 -7.24 -12.94 47.81
N GLU A 159 -6.18 -13.49 47.22
CA GLU A 159 -5.40 -14.60 47.77
C GLU A 159 -4.67 -14.22 49.06
N GLU A 160 -4.07 -13.02 49.13
CA GLU A 160 -3.46 -12.49 50.35
C GLU A 160 -4.51 -12.33 51.47
N MET A 161 -5.68 -11.77 51.15
CA MET A 161 -6.79 -11.65 52.11
C MET A 161 -7.28 -13.03 52.57
N ARG A 162 -7.39 -13.98 51.64
CA ARG A 162 -7.73 -15.37 51.94
C ARG A 162 -6.67 -16.01 52.86
N ASN A 163 -5.39 -15.82 52.60
CA ASN A 163 -4.29 -16.35 53.39
C ASN A 163 -4.21 -15.70 54.78
N SER A 164 -4.53 -14.41 54.89
CA SER A 164 -4.58 -13.67 56.16
C SER A 164 -5.76 -14.12 57.03
N ILE A 165 -6.94 -14.34 56.44
CA ILE A 165 -8.11 -14.87 57.15
C ILE A 165 -7.90 -16.34 57.56
N LEU A 166 -7.12 -17.10 56.79
CA LEU A 166 -6.76 -18.51 57.08
C LEU A 166 -5.56 -18.67 58.04
N GLY A 167 -5.08 -17.59 58.67
CA GLY A 167 -3.89 -17.58 59.52
C GLY A 167 -3.86 -18.69 60.58
N SER A 168 -2.85 -19.57 60.46
CA SER A 168 -2.33 -20.60 61.38
C SER A 168 -3.26 -21.60 62.08
N ASP A 169 -4.57 -21.40 62.15
CA ASP A 169 -5.49 -22.33 62.81
C ASP A 169 -6.36 -23.05 61.78
N LYS A 170 -5.93 -24.26 61.40
CA LYS A 170 -6.57 -25.15 60.42
C LYS A 170 -7.99 -25.61 60.80
N ALA A 171 -8.59 -25.09 61.87
CA ALA A 171 -9.76 -25.67 62.54
C ALA A 171 -11.11 -24.99 62.24
N LYS A 172 -11.20 -23.87 61.52
CA LYS A 172 -12.50 -23.33 61.08
C LYS A 172 -12.48 -22.90 59.61
N LYS A 173 -12.86 -23.85 58.75
CA LYS A 173 -13.33 -23.57 57.39
C LYS A 173 -14.71 -22.90 57.48
N ASP A 174 -14.78 -21.64 57.92
CA ASP A 174 -16.04 -20.91 57.89
C ASP A 174 -16.37 -20.55 56.43
N ALA A 175 -17.39 -21.22 55.88
CA ALA A 175 -17.90 -20.98 54.53
C ALA A 175 -18.29 -19.51 54.30
N ALA A 176 -18.63 -18.78 55.37
CA ALA A 176 -18.91 -17.35 55.35
C ALA A 176 -17.67 -16.50 54.98
N SER A 177 -16.48 -16.89 55.41
CA SER A 177 -15.23 -16.15 55.16
C SER A 177 -14.76 -16.27 53.71
N MET A 178 -14.98 -17.44 53.11
CA MET A 178 -14.73 -17.65 51.67
C MET A 178 -15.74 -16.90 50.81
N ALA A 179 -17.01 -16.83 51.24
CA ALA A 179 -18.05 -16.08 50.54
C ALA A 179 -17.76 -14.57 50.48
N VAL A 180 -17.15 -13.99 51.52
CA VAL A 180 -16.76 -12.56 51.52
C VAL A 180 -15.66 -12.26 50.49
N VAL A 181 -14.69 -13.17 50.33
CA VAL A 181 -13.62 -13.02 49.33
C VAL A 181 -14.17 -13.21 47.91
N ASP A 182 -15.09 -14.15 47.71
CA ASP A 182 -15.76 -14.36 46.43
C ASP A 182 -16.68 -13.19 46.06
N GLU A 183 -17.41 -12.61 47.02
CA GLU A 183 -18.22 -11.40 46.85
C GLU A 183 -17.34 -10.19 46.50
N TYR A 184 -16.18 -10.05 47.15
CA TYR A 184 -15.19 -9.00 46.87
C TYR A 184 -14.62 -9.12 45.45
N LEU A 185 -14.23 -10.33 45.02
CA LEU A 185 -13.79 -10.61 43.66
C LEU A 185 -14.89 -10.34 42.64
N LYS A 186 -16.15 -10.64 42.96
CA LYS A 186 -17.29 -10.42 42.07
C LYS A 186 -17.61 -8.93 41.91
N THR A 187 -17.45 -8.15 42.99
CA THR A 187 -17.77 -6.72 43.02
C THR A 187 -16.67 -5.86 42.37
N ASN A 188 -15.40 -6.24 42.54
CA ASN A 188 -14.25 -5.44 42.08
C ASN A 188 -13.64 -5.92 40.75
N ARG A 189 -14.30 -6.83 40.03
CA ARG A 189 -13.83 -7.33 38.73
C ARG A 189 -13.71 -6.20 37.71
N TYR A 190 -12.56 -6.16 37.03
CA TYR A 190 -12.35 -5.21 35.94
C TYR A 190 -13.05 -5.71 34.69
N LYS A 191 -13.87 -4.86 34.07
CA LYS A 191 -14.56 -5.15 32.82
C LYS A 191 -13.99 -4.30 31.69
N LEU A 192 -13.69 -4.95 30.56
CA LEU A 192 -13.39 -4.23 29.33
C LEU A 192 -14.68 -3.55 28.81
N VAL A 193 -14.62 -2.25 28.61
CA VAL A 193 -15.71 -1.49 27.97
C VAL A 193 -15.38 -1.36 26.50
N ASP A 194 -16.04 -2.19 25.68
CA ASP A 194 -15.94 -2.13 24.22
C ASP A 194 -17.30 -1.67 23.64
N PRO A 195 -17.47 -0.36 23.40
CA PRO A 195 -18.74 0.17 22.91
C PRO A 195 -19.00 -0.11 21.42
N LEU A 196 -17.96 -0.52 20.66
CA LEU A 196 -18.02 -0.69 19.22
C LEU A 196 -17.90 -2.14 18.76
N ASN A 197 -17.70 -3.06 19.71
CA ASN A 197 -17.31 -4.45 19.43
C ASN A 197 -16.12 -4.47 18.46
N LEU A 198 -15.02 -3.87 18.88
CA LEU A 198 -13.84 -3.60 18.06
C LEU A 198 -13.35 -4.83 17.32
N THR A 199 -13.44 -6.02 17.91
CA THR A 199 -13.03 -7.27 17.25
C THR A 199 -13.81 -7.54 15.96
N GLU A 200 -15.15 -7.46 16.03
CA GLU A 200 -16.03 -7.64 14.88
C GLU A 200 -15.88 -6.49 13.89
N LYS A 201 -15.79 -5.25 14.39
CA LYS A 201 -15.66 -4.08 13.54
C LYS A 201 -14.34 -4.09 12.76
N LEU A 202 -13.25 -4.50 13.39
CA LEU A 202 -11.94 -4.67 12.75
C LEU A 202 -11.97 -5.76 11.68
N ALA A 203 -12.63 -6.90 11.95
CA ALA A 203 -12.79 -7.96 10.97
C ALA A 203 -13.59 -7.47 9.76
N GLN A 204 -14.73 -6.81 10.00
CA GLN A 204 -15.56 -6.23 8.95
C GLN A 204 -14.80 -5.19 8.12
N MET A 205 -14.08 -4.26 8.76
CA MET A 205 -13.28 -3.26 8.05
C MET A 205 -12.19 -3.89 7.18
N LYS A 206 -11.53 -4.95 7.65
CA LYS A 206 -10.54 -5.68 6.83
C LYS A 206 -11.19 -6.38 5.64
N THR A 207 -12.32 -7.06 5.85
CA THR A 207 -13.05 -7.75 4.78
C THR A 207 -13.58 -6.76 3.73
N ASP A 208 -14.18 -5.65 4.16
CA ASP A 208 -14.70 -4.62 3.25
C ASP A 208 -13.58 -3.99 2.43
N ARG A 209 -12.43 -3.74 3.04
CA ARG A 209 -11.24 -3.21 2.37
C ARG A 209 -10.73 -4.14 1.28
N ASP A 210 -10.57 -5.43 1.60
CA ASP A 210 -10.04 -6.42 0.67
C ASP A 210 -11.04 -6.69 -0.46
N ALA A 211 -12.34 -6.72 -0.16
CA ALA A 211 -13.41 -6.81 -1.14
C ALA A 211 -13.42 -5.62 -2.10
N LEU A 212 -13.34 -4.39 -1.57
CA LEU A 212 -13.25 -3.16 -2.36
C LEU A 212 -12.02 -3.16 -3.28
N TYR A 213 -10.85 -3.56 -2.78
CA TYR A 213 -9.64 -3.65 -3.58
C TYR A 213 -9.80 -4.64 -4.74
N SER A 214 -10.33 -5.84 -4.47
CA SER A 214 -10.55 -6.86 -5.48
C SER A 214 -11.59 -6.43 -6.53
N GLU A 215 -12.64 -5.76 -6.10
CA GLU A 215 -13.69 -5.27 -7.00
C GLU A 215 -13.16 -4.15 -7.91
N LEU A 216 -12.43 -3.18 -7.35
CA LEU A 216 -11.78 -2.12 -8.13
C LEU A 216 -10.76 -2.69 -9.12
N ASP A 217 -9.91 -3.64 -8.71
CA ASP A 217 -8.94 -4.28 -9.62
C ASP A 217 -9.63 -4.98 -10.79
N THR A 218 -10.68 -5.75 -10.52
CA THR A 218 -11.45 -6.46 -11.54
C THR A 218 -12.13 -5.49 -12.49
N ALA A 219 -12.78 -4.47 -11.95
CA ALA A 219 -13.53 -3.52 -12.74
C ALA A 219 -12.62 -2.63 -13.61
N ILE A 220 -11.45 -2.24 -13.11
CA ILE A 220 -10.42 -1.55 -13.91
C ILE A 220 -9.94 -2.45 -15.06
N LYS A 221 -9.69 -3.74 -14.81
CA LYS A 221 -9.27 -4.68 -15.87
C LYS A 221 -10.34 -4.81 -16.95
N ILE A 222 -11.61 -4.94 -16.57
CA ILE A 222 -12.73 -5.01 -17.53
C ILE A 222 -12.83 -3.70 -18.32
N SER A 223 -12.73 -2.55 -17.65
CA SER A 223 -12.75 -1.24 -18.29
C SER A 223 -11.62 -1.11 -19.32
N ASN A 224 -10.39 -1.52 -18.96
CA ASN A 224 -9.25 -1.47 -19.86
C ASN A 224 -9.39 -2.41 -21.07
N ALA A 225 -10.08 -3.54 -20.90
CA ALA A 225 -10.33 -4.51 -21.97
C ALA A 225 -11.47 -4.09 -22.92
N THR A 226 -12.37 -3.21 -22.49
CA THR A 226 -13.58 -2.83 -23.24
C THR A 226 -13.52 -1.40 -23.80
N THR A 227 -12.67 -0.55 -23.25
CA THR A 227 -12.54 0.85 -23.65
C THR A 227 -11.53 1.02 -24.78
N LYS A 228 -11.86 1.87 -25.75
CA LYS A 228 -10.99 2.24 -26.86
C LYS A 228 -10.56 3.70 -26.76
N ILE A 229 -9.35 3.99 -27.21
CA ILE A 229 -8.79 5.34 -27.30
C ILE A 229 -8.34 5.63 -28.74
N GLN A 230 -8.27 6.92 -29.05
CA GLN A 230 -7.75 7.41 -30.32
C GLN A 230 -6.39 8.05 -30.09
N VAL A 231 -5.41 7.65 -30.91
CA VAL A 231 -4.05 8.20 -30.89
C VAL A 231 -3.66 8.77 -32.26
N ASN A 232 -2.81 9.80 -32.24
CA ASN A 232 -2.56 10.71 -33.37
C ASN A 232 -1.10 10.69 -33.85
N PHE A 233 -0.54 9.50 -34.03
CA PHE A 233 0.76 9.29 -34.68
C PHE A 233 0.73 8.10 -35.63
#